data_AF-A0A258BGD5-F1
#
_entry.id   AF-A0A258BGD5-F1
#
_cell.length_a   1.000
_cell.length_b   1.000
_cell.length_c   1.000
_cell.angle_alpha   90.00
_cell.angle_beta   90.00
_cell.angle_gamma   90.00
#
_symmetry.space_group_name_H-M   'P 1'
#
loop_
_entity.id
_entity.type
_entity.pdbx_description
1 polymer ?
#
loop_
_entity_poly.entity_id
_entity_poly.type
_entity_poly.pdbx_seq_one_letter_code
_entity_poly.pdbx_strand_id
1 'polypeptide(L)'
;TYDTDPMNAWQRLKLRMPKKDYAAIVVAVAAWRERTAQELDKPRRRILKDDAIQEIAAQKPRTEDDFNQLRAVPNGFIRSKHGQGLIEAIKEALANPDAFAPELSRPVQNPQIPAGAPELLKVLLKHVSDENNVVPRLIANSSDIDRIARGETSEDIPAMTGWRYDMFGQKAIALLSGKLAVSFKGGQVRLFDV
;
A
#
# COMPACT_ATOMS: atom_id res chain seq x y z
N THR A 1 -12.66 24.03 -0.88
CA THR A 1 -12.61 23.98 0.59
C THR A 1 -12.44 22.53 0.97
N TYR A 2 -11.30 22.19 1.57
CA TYR A 2 -10.91 20.80 1.81
C TYR A 2 -11.64 20.31 3.06
N ASP A 3 -12.89 19.88 2.89
CA ASP A 3 -13.69 19.30 3.96
C ASP A 3 -13.16 17.88 4.23
N THR A 4 -12.28 17.76 5.22
CA THR A 4 -11.76 16.47 5.66
C THR A 4 -12.66 15.93 6.74
N ASP A 5 -13.73 15.26 6.31
CA ASP A 5 -14.55 14.43 7.18
C ASP A 5 -13.64 13.59 8.11
N PRO A 6 -13.76 13.74 9.44
CA PRO A 6 -13.01 12.96 10.41
C PRO A 6 -13.02 11.46 10.16
N MET A 7 -14.10 10.91 9.61
CA MET A 7 -14.21 9.48 9.30
C MET A 7 -13.23 9.01 8.23
N ASN A 8 -12.72 9.91 7.39
CA ASN A 8 -11.75 9.57 6.34
C ASN A 8 -10.29 9.83 6.77
N ALA A 9 -10.05 10.33 7.98
CA ALA A 9 -8.71 10.70 8.44
C ALA A 9 -7.73 9.52 8.47
N TRP A 10 -8.24 8.30 8.65
CA TRP A 10 -7.43 7.07 8.70
C TRP A 10 -6.83 6.66 7.36
N GLN A 11 -7.40 7.09 6.21
CA GLN A 11 -6.95 6.67 4.88
C GLN A 11 -5.51 7.11 4.58
N ARG A 12 -5.01 8.12 5.29
CA ARG A 12 -3.61 8.59 5.21
C ARG A 12 -2.64 7.73 6.04
N LEU A 13 -3.16 6.84 6.87
CA LEU A 13 -2.38 5.96 7.74
C LEU A 13 -2.27 4.57 7.11
N LYS A 14 -1.07 3.99 7.17
CA LYS A 14 -0.86 2.60 6.77
C LYS A 14 -1.38 1.66 7.87
N LEU A 15 -2.32 0.78 7.54
CA LEU A 15 -2.69 -0.35 8.38
C LEU A 15 -1.55 -1.38 8.37
N ARG A 16 -1.03 -1.73 9.54
CA ARG A 16 0.12 -2.65 9.69
C ARG A 16 -0.27 -4.09 9.98
N MET A 17 -1.48 -4.30 10.50
CA MET A 17 -1.97 -5.62 10.86
C MET A 17 -3.33 -5.89 10.21
N PRO A 18 -3.55 -7.11 9.66
CA PRO A 18 -4.83 -7.50 9.06
C PRO A 18 -5.81 -8.00 10.14
N LYS A 19 -5.98 -7.22 11.22
CA LYS A 19 -6.94 -7.55 12.28
C LYS A 19 -8.03 -6.48 12.33
N LYS A 20 -9.28 -6.93 12.38
CA LYS A 20 -10.47 -6.06 12.31
C LYS A 20 -10.52 -5.08 13.48
N ASP A 21 -10.27 -5.56 14.70
CA ASP A 21 -10.23 -4.75 15.91
C ASP A 21 -9.13 -3.67 15.89
N TYR A 22 -7.93 -4.03 15.42
CA TYR A 22 -6.85 -3.09 15.20
C TYR A 22 -7.26 -2.00 14.19
N ALA A 23 -7.85 -2.40 13.05
CA ALA A 23 -8.27 -1.45 12.03
C ALA A 23 -9.38 -0.51 12.55
N ALA A 24 -10.37 -1.04 13.28
CA ALA A 24 -11.40 -0.26 13.95
C ALA A 24 -10.83 0.80 14.87
N ILE A 25 -9.84 0.44 15.72
CA ILE A 25 -9.18 1.41 16.60
C ILE A 25 -8.40 2.45 15.80
N VAL A 26 -7.69 2.08 14.74
CA VAL A 26 -7.00 3.06 13.89
C VAL A 26 -7.98 4.06 13.31
N VAL A 27 -9.15 3.62 12.82
CA VAL A 27 -10.22 4.50 12.31
C VAL A 27 -10.72 5.43 13.40
N ALA A 28 -11.17 4.88 14.53
CA ALA A 28 -11.77 5.65 15.60
C ALA A 28 -10.81 6.69 16.20
N VAL A 29 -9.55 6.29 16.44
CA VAL A 29 -8.52 7.17 16.99
C VAL A 29 -8.12 8.24 15.98
N ALA A 30 -8.01 7.90 14.69
CA ALA A 30 -7.71 8.88 13.65
C ALA A 30 -8.83 9.93 13.52
N ALA A 31 -10.09 9.49 13.58
CA ALA A 31 -11.25 10.38 13.54
C ALA A 31 -11.34 11.26 14.79
N TRP A 32 -11.12 10.70 15.97
CA TRP A 32 -11.04 11.47 17.21
C TRP A 32 -9.94 12.54 17.12
N ARG A 33 -8.75 12.16 16.65
CA ARG A 33 -7.62 13.08 16.49
C ARG A 33 -7.98 14.22 15.52
N GLU A 34 -8.68 13.91 14.44
CA GLU A 34 -9.11 14.91 13.47
C GLU A 34 -10.07 15.93 14.09
N ARG A 35 -11.11 15.47 14.81
CA ARG A 35 -12.03 16.36 15.52
C ARG A 35 -11.30 17.24 16.52
N THR A 36 -10.46 16.65 17.37
CA THR A 36 -9.69 17.42 18.37
C THR A 36 -8.71 18.40 17.73
N ALA A 37 -8.11 18.06 16.59
CA ALA A 37 -7.24 18.97 15.85
C ALA A 37 -8.00 20.18 15.29
N GLN A 38 -9.20 19.95 14.76
CA GLN A 38 -10.10 21.00 14.26
C GLN A 38 -10.61 21.89 15.41
N GLU A 39 -11.06 21.29 16.51
CA GLU A 39 -11.54 22.00 17.71
C GLU A 39 -10.47 22.91 18.33
N LEU A 40 -9.22 22.44 18.38
CA LEU A 40 -8.12 23.17 19.00
C LEU A 40 -7.35 24.07 18.03
N ASP A 41 -7.72 24.07 16.75
CA ASP A 41 -7.00 24.70 15.65
C ASP A 41 -5.49 24.38 15.69
N LYS A 42 -5.17 23.09 15.80
CA LYS A 42 -3.79 22.59 15.92
C LYS A 42 -3.51 21.49 14.91
N PRO A 43 -2.26 21.37 14.42
CA PRO A 43 -1.88 20.27 13.56
C PRO A 43 -2.16 18.90 14.22
N ARG A 44 -2.74 17.95 13.46
CA ARG A 44 -3.05 16.56 13.91
C ARG A 44 -1.91 15.91 14.71
N ARG A 45 -0.67 16.02 14.21
CA ARG A 45 0.53 15.45 14.85
C ARG A 45 0.88 16.09 16.20
N ARG A 46 0.37 17.29 16.48
CA ARG A 46 0.49 17.97 17.78
C ARG A 46 -0.49 17.42 18.81
N ILE A 47 -1.61 16.86 18.36
CA ILE A 47 -2.59 16.17 19.21
C ILE A 47 -2.08 14.78 19.56
N LEU A 48 -1.80 13.96 18.54
CA LEU A 48 -1.34 12.59 18.71
C LEU A 48 -0.55 12.16 17.47
N LYS A 49 0.64 11.59 17.67
CA LYS A 49 1.51 11.16 16.57
C LYS A 49 1.00 9.86 15.94
N ASP A 50 1.38 9.60 14.67
CA ASP A 50 0.91 8.42 13.94
C ASP A 50 1.42 7.11 14.57
N ASP A 51 2.65 7.08 15.10
CA ASP A 51 3.19 5.94 15.85
C ASP A 51 2.40 5.64 17.12
N ALA A 52 1.92 6.66 17.83
CA ALA A 52 1.04 6.51 18.97
C ALA A 52 -0.31 5.87 18.59
N ILE A 53 -0.91 6.26 17.46
CA ILE A 53 -2.14 5.61 16.96
C ILE A 53 -1.89 4.12 16.70
N GLN A 54 -0.75 3.80 16.10
CA GLN A 54 -0.37 2.42 15.79
C GLN A 54 -0.16 1.58 17.05
N GLU A 55 0.51 2.14 18.05
CA GLU A 55 0.75 1.48 19.33
C GLU A 55 -0.55 1.29 20.13
N ILE A 56 -1.41 2.32 20.19
CA ILE A 56 -2.74 2.24 20.82
C ILE A 56 -3.57 1.14 20.16
N ALA A 57 -3.61 1.08 18.83
CA ALA A 57 -4.37 0.06 18.13
C ALA A 57 -3.81 -1.36 18.35
N ALA A 58 -2.49 -1.48 18.54
CA ALA A 58 -1.84 -2.76 18.81
C ALA A 58 -2.09 -3.25 20.25
N GLN A 59 -1.93 -2.36 21.24
CA GLN A 59 -2.02 -2.69 22.67
C GLN A 59 -3.45 -2.65 23.21
N LYS A 60 -4.36 -1.92 22.53
CA LYS A 60 -5.79 -1.80 22.85
C LYS A 60 -6.05 -1.36 24.31
N PRO A 61 -5.40 -0.28 24.78
CA PRO A 61 -5.53 0.18 26.16
C PRO A 61 -6.96 0.61 26.46
N ARG A 62 -7.46 0.33 27.66
CA ARG A 62 -8.84 0.66 28.09
C ARG A 62 -8.88 1.50 29.36
N THR A 63 -7.76 1.56 30.07
CA THR A 63 -7.58 2.25 31.35
C THR A 63 -6.38 3.18 31.29
N GLU A 64 -6.34 4.15 32.19
CA GLU A 64 -5.19 5.04 32.33
C GLU A 64 -3.87 4.28 32.54
N ASP A 65 -3.89 3.21 33.35
CA ASP A 65 -2.71 2.40 33.64
C ASP A 65 -2.17 1.70 32.39
N ASP A 66 -3.06 1.25 31.49
CA ASP A 66 -2.65 0.68 30.20
C ASP A 66 -1.91 1.72 29.35
N PHE A 67 -2.36 2.98 29.39
CA PHE A 67 -1.72 4.08 28.65
C PHE A 67 -0.34 4.43 29.21
N ASN A 68 -0.11 4.26 30.52
CA ASN A 68 1.20 4.48 31.14
C ASN A 68 2.26 3.46 30.67
N GLN A 69 1.85 2.33 30.08
CA GLN A 69 2.76 1.34 29.50
C GLN A 69 3.15 1.65 28.05
N LEU A 70 2.48 2.61 27.41
CA LEU A 70 2.74 2.98 26.02
C LEU A 70 3.93 3.92 25.92
N ARG A 71 4.79 3.69 24.92
CA ARG A 71 6.01 4.49 24.74
C ARG A 71 5.79 5.71 23.85
N ALA A 72 4.89 5.62 22.88
CA ALA A 72 4.65 6.67 21.90
C ALA A 72 3.59 7.69 22.35
N VAL A 73 2.77 7.36 23.35
CA VAL A 73 1.83 8.30 23.97
C VAL A 73 2.55 9.08 25.09
N PRO A 74 2.53 10.43 25.10
CA PRO A 74 3.15 11.20 26.16
C PRO A 74 2.55 10.90 27.54
N ASN A 75 3.40 10.72 28.55
CA ASN A 75 2.97 10.52 29.93
C ASN A 75 2.03 11.64 30.40
N GLY A 76 0.94 11.28 31.07
CA GLY A 76 -0.06 12.22 31.57
C GLY A 76 -1.02 12.77 30.52
N PHE A 77 -0.82 12.50 29.22
CA PHE A 77 -1.76 12.91 28.17
C PHE A 77 -3.18 12.40 28.43
N ILE A 78 -3.29 11.16 28.89
CA ILE A 78 -4.57 10.49 29.09
C ILE A 78 -5.39 11.10 30.24
N ARG A 79 -4.73 11.76 31.21
CA ARG A 79 -5.38 12.50 32.30
C ARG A 79 -5.95 13.86 31.86
N SER A 80 -5.63 14.30 30.64
CA SER A 80 -6.15 15.57 30.12
C SER A 80 -7.63 15.46 29.77
N LYS A 81 -8.28 16.62 29.62
CA LYS A 81 -9.68 16.73 29.15
C LYS A 81 -9.94 15.93 27.86
N HIS A 82 -8.94 15.83 26.99
CA HIS A 82 -9.06 15.14 25.70
C HIS A 82 -8.76 13.64 25.81
N GLY A 83 -7.97 13.22 26.79
CA GLY A 83 -7.61 11.81 27.00
C GLY A 83 -8.82 10.92 27.26
N GLN A 84 -9.82 11.42 27.99
CA GLN A 84 -11.08 10.71 28.22
C GLN A 84 -11.81 10.40 26.91
N GLY A 85 -11.91 11.38 25.99
CA GLY A 85 -12.54 11.18 24.69
C GLY A 85 -11.80 10.17 23.81
N LEU A 86 -10.47 10.07 23.95
CA LEU A 86 -9.68 9.03 23.28
C LEU A 86 -10.01 7.64 23.83
N ILE A 87 -10.10 7.47 25.16
CA ILE A 87 -10.49 6.20 25.79
C ILE A 87 -11.87 5.76 25.32
N GLU A 88 -12.83 6.69 25.28
CA GLU A 88 -14.20 6.43 24.83
C GLU A 88 -14.23 5.97 23.37
N ALA A 89 -13.53 6.67 22.48
CA ALA A 89 -13.42 6.28 21.07
C ALA A 89 -12.83 4.87 20.91
N ILE A 90 -11.84 4.49 21.72
CA ILE A 90 -11.25 3.14 21.69
C ILE A 90 -12.25 2.10 22.19
N LYS A 91 -12.95 2.38 23.29
CA LYS A 91 -13.96 1.46 23.86
C LYS A 91 -15.11 1.24 22.89
N GLU A 92 -15.59 2.29 22.24
CA GLU A 92 -16.66 2.21 21.24
C GLU A 92 -16.22 1.37 20.02
N ALA A 93 -15.02 1.62 19.50
CA ALA A 93 -14.45 0.84 18.40
C ALA A 93 -14.27 -0.63 18.74
N LEU A 94 -13.93 -0.95 19.99
CA LEU A 94 -13.78 -2.32 20.48
C LEU A 94 -15.12 -3.01 20.75
N ALA A 95 -16.15 -2.25 21.13
CA ALA A 95 -17.48 -2.77 21.38
C ALA A 95 -18.20 -3.15 20.08
N ASN A 96 -17.98 -2.39 19.01
CA ASN A 96 -18.54 -2.68 17.70
C ASN A 96 -17.51 -2.51 16.56
N PRO A 97 -16.49 -3.38 16.45
CA PRO A 97 -15.46 -3.25 15.42
C PRO A 97 -16.01 -3.24 14.00
N ASP A 98 -17.17 -3.86 13.78
CA ASP A 98 -17.82 -3.97 12.48
C ASP A 98 -18.34 -2.64 11.95
N ALA A 99 -18.71 -1.72 12.84
CA ALA A 99 -19.15 -0.38 12.47
C ALA A 99 -17.99 0.56 12.09
N PHE A 100 -16.77 0.27 12.54
CA PHE A 100 -15.60 1.16 12.39
C PHE A 100 -14.54 0.61 11.43
N ALA A 101 -14.31 -0.70 11.44
CA ALA A 101 -13.26 -1.30 10.64
C ALA A 101 -13.62 -1.15 9.15
N PRO A 102 -12.71 -0.60 8.32
CA PRO A 102 -12.91 -0.60 6.90
C PRO A 102 -12.89 -2.04 6.39
N GLU A 103 -13.42 -2.26 5.19
CA GLU A 103 -13.23 -3.54 4.52
C GLU A 103 -11.74 -3.79 4.32
N LEU A 104 -11.20 -4.71 5.13
CA LEU A 104 -9.84 -5.15 5.01
C LEU A 104 -9.77 -6.04 3.78
N SER A 105 -9.20 -5.52 2.70
CA SER A 105 -8.85 -6.35 1.55
C SER A 105 -7.97 -7.49 2.04
N ARG A 106 -8.33 -8.73 1.66
CA ARG A 106 -7.50 -9.89 1.94
C ARG A 106 -6.11 -9.61 1.36
N PRO A 107 -5.01 -9.91 2.08
CA PRO A 107 -3.69 -9.83 1.47
C PRO A 107 -3.76 -10.67 0.21
N VAL A 108 -3.63 -10.03 -0.95
CA VAL A 108 -3.52 -10.75 -2.22
C VAL A 108 -2.27 -11.59 -2.03
N GLN A 109 -2.44 -12.92 -1.99
CA GLN A 109 -1.31 -13.84 -2.10
C GLN A 109 -0.75 -13.62 -3.49
N ASN A 110 0.16 -12.66 -3.53
CA ASN A 110 0.84 -12.23 -4.71
C ASN A 110 1.64 -13.46 -5.17
N PRO A 111 1.31 -14.09 -6.32
CA PRO A 111 1.97 -15.31 -6.77
C PRO A 111 3.48 -15.12 -6.67
N GLN A 112 4.24 -16.12 -6.21
CA GLN A 112 5.69 -15.98 -6.20
C GLN A 112 6.15 -15.65 -7.62
N ILE A 113 6.95 -14.60 -7.75
CA ILE A 113 7.52 -14.23 -9.04
C ILE A 113 8.40 -15.41 -9.49
N PRO A 114 8.14 -16.02 -10.65
CA PRO A 114 8.98 -17.09 -11.16
C PRO A 114 10.44 -16.60 -11.26
N ALA A 115 11.37 -17.37 -10.72
CA ALA A 115 12.78 -16.99 -10.71
C ALA A 115 13.29 -16.77 -12.14
N GLY A 116 13.96 -15.64 -12.38
CA GLY A 116 14.53 -15.27 -13.68
C GLY A 116 13.56 -14.62 -14.67
N ALA A 117 12.24 -14.67 -14.43
CA ALA A 117 11.27 -14.04 -15.32
C ALA A 117 11.44 -12.50 -15.39
N PRO A 118 11.62 -11.76 -14.28
CA PRO A 118 11.88 -10.32 -14.33
C PRO A 118 13.16 -9.96 -15.08
N GLU A 119 14.22 -10.76 -14.94
CA GLU A 119 15.50 -10.55 -15.61
C GLU A 119 15.35 -10.72 -17.13
N LEU A 120 14.67 -11.79 -17.58
CA LEU A 120 14.38 -12.01 -18.99
C LEU A 120 13.52 -10.88 -19.58
N LEU A 121 12.48 -10.45 -18.86
CA LEU A 121 11.64 -9.33 -19.28
C LEU A 121 12.41 -8.01 -19.36
N LYS A 122 13.38 -7.76 -18.47
CA LYS A 122 14.26 -6.57 -18.53
C LYS A 122 15.17 -6.60 -19.76
N VAL A 123 15.70 -7.78 -20.11
CA VAL A 123 16.50 -7.95 -21.34
C VAL A 123 15.63 -7.67 -22.58
N LEU A 124 14.42 -8.25 -22.62
CA LEU A 124 13.46 -7.98 -23.70
C LEU A 124 13.09 -6.50 -23.78
N LEU A 125 12.78 -5.87 -22.64
CA LEU A 125 12.42 -4.45 -22.57
C LEU A 125 13.55 -3.58 -23.11
N LYS A 126 14.80 -3.87 -22.75
CA LYS A 126 15.97 -3.14 -23.24
C LYS A 126 16.12 -3.29 -24.76
N HIS A 127 15.98 -4.51 -25.27
CA HIS A 127 16.04 -4.76 -26.71
C HIS A 127 14.95 -4.01 -27.48
N VAL A 128 13.69 -4.12 -27.05
CA VAL A 128 12.55 -3.40 -27.66
C VAL A 128 12.72 -1.88 -27.58
N SER A 129 13.21 -1.38 -26.45
CA SER A 129 13.53 0.03 -26.24
C SER A 129 14.56 0.54 -27.26
N ASP A 130 15.62 -0.24 -27.48
CA ASP A 130 16.70 0.12 -28.42
C ASP A 130 16.22 0.07 -29.88
N GLU A 131 15.41 -0.92 -30.26
CA GLU A 131 14.83 -1.04 -31.60
C GLU A 131 13.89 0.13 -31.95
N ASN A 132 13.11 0.60 -30.97
CA ASN A 132 12.10 1.64 -31.18
C ASN A 132 12.59 3.04 -30.79
N ASN A 133 13.82 3.17 -30.30
CA ASN A 133 14.38 4.41 -29.77
C ASN A 133 13.48 5.10 -28.72
N VAL A 134 12.89 4.29 -27.83
CA VAL A 134 12.02 4.76 -26.74
C VAL A 134 12.69 4.44 -25.40
N VAL A 135 12.68 5.37 -24.45
CA VAL A 135 13.24 5.14 -23.10
C VAL A 135 12.51 3.98 -22.41
N PRO A 136 13.21 2.97 -21.84
CA PRO A 136 12.57 1.76 -21.29
C PRO A 136 11.46 2.06 -20.27
N ARG A 137 11.68 3.05 -19.40
CA ARG A 137 10.74 3.43 -18.34
C ARG A 137 9.42 4.02 -18.86
N LEU A 138 9.38 4.51 -20.10
CA LEU A 138 8.13 4.95 -20.74
C LEU A 138 7.28 3.77 -21.21
N ILE A 139 7.91 2.62 -21.47
CA ILE A 139 7.26 1.37 -21.88
C ILE A 139 6.79 0.59 -20.66
N ALA A 140 7.66 0.33 -19.69
CA ALA A 140 7.32 -0.39 -18.46
C ALA A 140 8.21 0.02 -17.28
N ASN A 141 7.65 0.12 -16.08
CA ASN A 141 8.41 0.31 -14.84
C ASN A 141 8.67 -1.02 -14.11
N SER A 142 9.49 -1.03 -13.06
CA SER A 142 9.82 -2.27 -12.32
C SER A 142 8.59 -2.97 -11.72
N SER A 143 7.60 -2.22 -11.25
CA SER A 143 6.34 -2.79 -10.76
C SER A 143 5.55 -3.46 -11.88
N ASP A 144 5.54 -2.88 -13.08
CA ASP A 144 4.88 -3.51 -14.24
C ASP A 144 5.58 -4.83 -14.59
N ILE A 145 6.92 -4.84 -14.63
CA ILE A 145 7.72 -6.05 -14.91
C ILE A 145 7.42 -7.15 -13.89
N ASP A 146 7.40 -6.83 -12.59
CA ASP A 146 7.13 -7.81 -11.55
C ASP A 146 5.71 -8.38 -11.63
N ARG A 147 4.73 -7.56 -12.02
CA ARG A 147 3.34 -8.00 -12.22
C ARG A 147 3.21 -8.90 -13.45
N ILE A 148 3.82 -8.51 -14.56
CA ILE A 148 3.81 -9.32 -15.79
C ILE A 148 4.55 -10.64 -15.58
N ALA A 149 5.66 -10.65 -14.84
CA ALA A 149 6.40 -11.85 -14.50
C ALA A 149 5.54 -12.86 -13.69
N ARG A 150 4.56 -12.38 -12.91
CA ARG A 150 3.57 -13.23 -12.21
C ARG A 150 2.47 -13.77 -13.13
N GLY A 151 2.47 -13.38 -14.40
CA GLY A 151 1.43 -13.71 -15.38
C GLY A 151 0.22 -12.78 -15.34
N GLU A 152 0.31 -11.62 -14.67
CA GLU A 152 -0.80 -10.65 -14.69
C GLU A 152 -0.91 -9.96 -16.06
N THR A 153 -2.13 -9.89 -16.60
CA THR A 153 -2.45 -9.27 -17.91
C THR A 153 -3.57 -8.23 -17.79
N SER A 154 -3.76 -7.67 -16.61
CA SER A 154 -4.84 -6.72 -16.34
C SER A 154 -4.57 -5.35 -16.99
N GLU A 155 -5.65 -4.66 -17.41
CA GLU A 155 -5.57 -3.36 -18.10
C GLU A 155 -5.00 -2.23 -17.23
N ASP A 156 -4.97 -2.42 -15.90
CA ASP A 156 -4.34 -1.48 -14.97
C ASP A 156 -2.80 -1.53 -15.00
N ILE A 157 -2.20 -2.48 -15.73
CA ILE A 157 -0.78 -2.51 -16.05
C ILE A 157 -0.57 -1.72 -17.36
N PRO A 158 0.11 -0.56 -17.34
CA PRO A 158 0.25 0.26 -18.56
C PRO A 158 0.91 -0.48 -19.73
N ALA A 159 1.83 -1.41 -19.44
CA ALA A 159 2.49 -2.25 -20.44
C ALA A 159 1.55 -3.28 -21.10
N MET A 160 0.34 -3.48 -20.58
CA MET A 160 -0.69 -4.38 -21.11
C MET A 160 -1.79 -3.66 -21.89
N THR A 161 -1.64 -2.35 -22.16
CA THR A 161 -2.61 -1.58 -22.92
C THR A 161 -1.96 -0.68 -23.98
N GLY A 162 -2.74 -0.39 -25.05
CA GLY A 162 -2.38 0.53 -26.12
C GLY A 162 -1.02 0.24 -26.77
N TRP A 163 -0.31 1.29 -27.18
CA TRP A 163 0.96 1.15 -27.91
C TRP A 163 2.05 0.41 -27.14
N ARG A 164 2.00 0.39 -25.79
CA ARG A 164 2.98 -0.34 -24.97
C ARG A 164 2.74 -1.84 -25.05
N TYR A 165 1.48 -2.26 -25.13
CA TYR A 165 1.13 -3.66 -25.35
C TYR A 165 1.63 -4.14 -26.70
N ASP A 166 1.36 -3.38 -27.75
CA ASP A 166 1.77 -3.71 -29.12
C ASP A 166 3.30 -3.76 -29.25
N MET A 167 4.01 -2.87 -28.55
CA MET A 167 5.47 -2.78 -28.58
C MET A 167 6.15 -3.85 -27.70
N PHE A 168 5.68 -4.04 -26.46
CA PHE A 168 6.35 -4.86 -25.44
C PHE A 168 5.43 -5.93 -24.82
N GLY A 169 4.20 -5.58 -24.42
CA GLY A 169 3.32 -6.48 -23.68
C GLY A 169 3.07 -7.83 -24.39
N GLN A 170 2.78 -7.81 -25.69
CA GLN A 170 2.59 -9.03 -26.48
C GLN A 170 3.84 -9.91 -26.51
N LYS A 171 5.02 -9.30 -26.71
CA LYS A 171 6.32 -9.99 -26.70
C LYS A 171 6.65 -10.55 -25.31
N ALA A 172 6.31 -9.82 -24.25
CA ALA A 172 6.51 -10.26 -22.87
C ALA A 172 5.67 -11.51 -22.57
N ILE A 173 4.39 -11.53 -22.96
CA ILE A 173 3.52 -12.70 -22.84
C ILE A 173 4.07 -13.87 -23.67
N ALA A 174 4.49 -13.63 -24.91
CA ALA A 174 5.06 -14.66 -25.77
C ALA A 174 6.35 -15.25 -25.17
N LEU A 175 7.21 -14.42 -24.58
CA LEU A 175 8.44 -14.85 -23.92
C LEU A 175 8.15 -15.73 -22.70
N LEU A 176 7.24 -15.31 -21.83
CA LEU A 176 6.88 -16.07 -20.63
C LEU A 176 6.11 -17.36 -20.94
N SER A 177 5.38 -17.40 -22.06
CA SER A 177 4.68 -18.61 -22.52
C SER A 177 5.54 -19.54 -23.38
N GLY A 178 6.82 -19.21 -23.57
CA GLY A 178 7.75 -20.03 -24.35
C GLY A 178 7.52 -20.00 -25.87
N LYS A 179 6.78 -19.02 -26.38
CA LYS A 179 6.53 -18.80 -27.82
C LYS A 179 7.55 -17.86 -28.47
N LEU A 180 8.28 -17.12 -27.64
CA LEU A 180 9.36 -16.24 -28.06
C LEU A 180 10.59 -16.58 -27.23
N ALA A 181 11.76 -16.63 -27.87
CA ALA A 181 13.02 -16.86 -27.20
C ALA A 181 14.01 -15.71 -27.44
N VAL A 182 14.88 -15.50 -26.45
CA VAL A 182 15.94 -14.51 -26.47
C VAL A 182 17.27 -15.23 -26.68
N SER A 183 18.02 -14.84 -27.72
CA SER A 183 19.39 -15.28 -27.94
C SER A 183 20.36 -14.10 -27.90
N PHE A 184 21.64 -14.41 -27.72
CA PHE A 184 22.72 -13.43 -27.81
C PHE A 184 23.71 -13.87 -28.88
N LYS A 185 23.83 -13.08 -29.95
CA LYS A 185 24.70 -13.38 -31.09
C LYS A 185 25.43 -12.13 -31.55
N GLY A 186 26.77 -12.20 -31.58
CA GLY A 186 27.60 -11.09 -32.07
C GLY A 186 27.49 -9.82 -31.22
N GLY A 187 27.37 -9.95 -29.90
CA GLY A 187 27.25 -8.79 -29.00
C GLY A 187 25.84 -8.19 -28.93
N GLN A 188 24.86 -8.77 -29.63
CA GLN A 188 23.50 -8.25 -29.72
C GLN A 188 22.46 -9.27 -29.29
N VAL A 189 21.42 -8.78 -28.63
CA VAL A 189 20.21 -9.55 -28.33
C VAL A 189 19.42 -9.74 -29.62
N ARG A 190 18.92 -10.96 -29.84
CA ARG A 190 18.01 -11.30 -30.95
C ARG A 190 16.83 -12.12 -30.45
N LEU A 191 15.66 -11.81 -31.02
CA LEU A 191 14.44 -12.55 -30.77
C LEU A 191 14.17 -13.56 -31.89
N PHE A 192 13.59 -14.70 -31.55
CA PHE A 192 13.12 -15.68 -32.51
C PHE A 192 11.89 -16.41 -31.95
N ASP A 193 10.98 -16.78 -32.83
CA ASP A 193 9.82 -17.59 -32.47
C ASP A 193 10.27 -19.03 -32.18
N VAL A 194 9.61 -19.67 -31.21
CA VAL A 194 9.90 -21.05 -30.77
C VAL A 194 9.00 -22.04 -31.48
#